data_AF-K0C3S0-F1
#
_entry.id   AF-K0C3S0-F1
#
_cell.length_a   1.000
_cell.length_b   1.000
_cell.length_c   1.000
_cell.angle_alpha   90.00
_cell.angle_beta   90.00
_cell.angle_gamma   90.00
#
_symmetry.space_group_name_H-M   'P 1'
#
loop_
_entity.id
_entity.type
_entity.pdbx_description
1 polymer ?
#
loop_
_entity_poly.entity_id
_entity_poly.type
_entity_poly.pdbx_seq_one_letter_code
_entity_poly.pdbx_strand_id
1 'polypeptide(L)'
;MKEGINYTALCFTIAIAIFLGNGLLFLAEKAWKTYELRVAAQLMEESTARMKVESAKRMEELQTQNRERKRIAVIESANQKNVQRIKRETCDFWAAEYSKSRTSYNKAMMDSACGR
;
A
#
# COMPACT_ATOMS: atom_id res chain seq x y z
N MET A 1 -38.53 -15.51 75.63
CA MET A 1 -38.27 -16.78 74.92
C MET A 1 -36.94 -16.62 74.23
N LYS A 2 -35.91 -17.39 74.63
CA LYS A 2 -34.58 -17.29 74.02
C LYS A 2 -34.60 -18.12 72.74
N GLU A 3 -34.76 -17.48 71.59
CA GLU A 3 -34.55 -18.13 70.30
C GLU A 3 -33.06 -18.48 70.19
N GLY A 4 -32.74 -19.76 70.30
CA GLY A 4 -31.38 -20.26 70.06
C GLY A 4 -31.09 -20.22 68.57
N ILE A 5 -30.05 -19.49 68.17
CA ILE A 5 -29.62 -19.44 66.77
C ILE A 5 -29.20 -20.85 66.33
N ASN A 6 -29.78 -21.34 65.24
CA ASN A 6 -29.33 -22.60 64.64
C ASN A 6 -28.09 -22.36 63.76
N TYR A 7 -26.92 -22.49 64.39
CA TYR A 7 -25.63 -22.27 63.75
C TYR A 7 -25.35 -23.20 62.57
N THR A 8 -25.92 -24.43 62.56
CA THR A 8 -25.74 -25.35 61.42
C THR A 8 -26.46 -24.85 60.17
N ALA A 9 -27.72 -24.42 60.32
CA ALA A 9 -28.49 -23.82 59.23
C ALA A 9 -27.82 -22.53 58.74
N LEU A 10 -27.30 -21.70 59.66
CA LEU A 10 -26.58 -20.47 59.33
C LEU A 10 -25.29 -20.74 58.51
N CYS A 11 -24.52 -21.76 58.85
CA CYS A 11 -23.31 -22.12 58.09
C CYS A 11 -23.65 -22.59 56.67
N PHE A 12 -24.71 -23.40 56.50
CA PHE A 12 -25.13 -23.85 55.17
C PHE A 12 -25.65 -22.71 54.30
N THR A 13 -26.43 -21.78 54.86
CA THR A 13 -26.93 -20.63 54.09
C THR A 13 -25.79 -19.71 53.64
N ILE A 14 -24.80 -19.46 54.50
CA ILE A 14 -23.60 -18.70 54.14
C ILE A 14 -22.80 -19.42 53.04
N ALA A 15 -22.60 -20.73 53.16
CA ALA A 15 -21.87 -21.51 52.17
C ALA A 15 -22.57 -21.50 50.79
N ILE A 16 -23.89 -21.67 50.76
CA ILE A 16 -24.69 -21.59 49.53
C ILE A 16 -24.64 -20.19 48.92
N ALA A 17 -24.75 -19.13 49.74
CA ALA A 17 -24.67 -17.76 49.27
C ALA A 17 -23.32 -17.45 48.62
N ILE A 18 -22.22 -17.89 49.23
CA ILE A 18 -20.87 -17.75 48.68
C ILE A 18 -20.75 -18.53 47.36
N PHE A 19 -21.24 -19.77 47.32
CA PHE A 19 -21.14 -20.60 46.12
C PHE A 19 -21.94 -20.02 44.95
N LEU A 20 -23.18 -19.58 45.19
CA LEU A 20 -24.03 -18.95 44.19
C LEU A 20 -23.46 -17.61 43.72
N GLY A 21 -22.96 -16.78 44.64
CA GLY A 21 -22.36 -15.50 44.31
C GLY A 21 -21.15 -15.64 43.38
N ASN A 22 -20.22 -16.53 43.73
CA ASN A 22 -19.05 -16.81 42.90
C ASN A 22 -19.41 -17.48 41.57
N GLY A 23 -20.36 -18.40 41.58
CA GLY A 23 -20.85 -19.07 40.36
C GLY A 23 -21.47 -18.09 39.36
N LEU A 24 -22.30 -17.16 39.83
CA LEU A 24 -22.89 -16.10 39.01
C LEU A 24 -21.81 -15.18 38.41
N LEU A 25 -20.84 -14.76 39.22
CA LEU A 25 -19.73 -13.92 38.75
C LEU A 25 -18.93 -14.62 37.64
N PHE A 26 -18.61 -15.90 37.82
CA PHE A 26 -17.87 -16.67 36.81
C PHE A 26 -18.63 -16.80 35.47
N LEU A 27 -19.95 -17.02 35.54
CA LEU A 27 -20.78 -17.08 34.33
C LEU A 27 -20.87 -15.71 33.65
N ALA A 28 -21.02 -14.64 34.43
CA ALA A 28 -21.05 -13.28 33.91
C ALA A 28 -19.74 -12.92 33.21
N GLU A 29 -18.59 -13.22 33.80
CA GLU A 29 -17.28 -12.98 33.20
C GLU A 29 -17.10 -13.77 31.89
N LYS A 30 -17.47 -15.05 31.87
CA LYS A 30 -17.39 -15.86 30.65
C LYS A 30 -18.30 -15.34 29.54
N ALA A 31 -19.53 -14.99 29.87
CA ALA A 31 -20.48 -14.42 28.92
C ALA A 31 -19.95 -13.09 28.35
N TRP A 32 -19.45 -12.23 29.23
CA TRP A 32 -18.87 -10.94 28.86
C TRP A 32 -17.66 -11.09 27.94
N LYS A 33 -16.70 -11.95 28.30
CA LYS A 33 -15.51 -12.19 27.48
C LYS A 33 -15.85 -12.80 26.13
N THR A 34 -16.81 -13.71 26.08
CA THR A 34 -17.27 -14.30 24.81
C THR A 34 -17.93 -13.24 23.92
N TYR A 35 -18.68 -12.31 24.51
CA TYR A 35 -19.28 -11.20 23.79
C TYR A 35 -18.21 -10.23 23.25
N GLU A 36 -17.27 -9.79 24.08
CA GLU A 36 -16.14 -8.94 23.64
C GLU A 36 -15.37 -9.58 22.49
N LEU A 37 -15.09 -10.88 22.58
CA LEU A 37 -14.37 -11.62 21.55
C LEU A 37 -15.13 -11.65 20.21
N ARG A 38 -16.45 -11.84 20.25
CA ARG A 38 -17.29 -11.83 19.04
C ARG A 38 -17.33 -10.47 18.37
N VAL A 39 -17.48 -9.41 19.16
CA VAL A 39 -17.48 -8.04 18.65
C VAL A 39 -16.11 -7.69 18.04
N ALA A 40 -15.02 -8.05 18.72
CA ALA A 40 -13.67 -7.86 18.19
C ALA A 40 -13.44 -8.65 16.89
N ALA A 41 -13.91 -9.90 16.81
CA ALA A 41 -13.81 -10.71 15.60
C ALA A 41 -14.60 -10.09 14.43
N GLN A 42 -15.83 -9.61 14.66
CA GLN A 42 -16.64 -8.94 13.64
C GLN A 42 -15.98 -7.67 13.11
N LEU A 43 -15.42 -6.84 14.00
CA LEU A 43 -14.68 -5.64 13.60
C LEU A 43 -13.43 -5.99 12.79
N MET A 44 -12.73 -7.08 13.14
CA MET A 44 -11.58 -7.56 12.36
C MET A 44 -11.99 -8.11 11.00
N GLU A 45 -13.09 -8.85 10.89
CA GLU A 45 -13.61 -9.31 9.61
C GLU A 45 -14.03 -8.16 8.70
N GLU A 46 -14.71 -7.16 9.25
CA GLU A 46 -15.13 -6.00 8.46
C GLU A 46 -13.93 -5.16 8.01
N SER A 47 -12.98 -4.88 8.92
CA SER A 47 -11.77 -4.13 8.58
C SER A 47 -10.88 -4.87 7.60
N THR A 48 -10.74 -6.20 7.72
CA THR A 48 -10.00 -7.00 6.75
C THR A 48 -10.70 -7.08 5.40
N ALA A 49 -12.04 -7.15 5.36
CA ALA A 49 -12.79 -7.08 4.11
C ALA A 49 -12.59 -5.74 3.41
N ARG A 50 -12.69 -4.62 4.14
CA ARG A 50 -12.41 -3.28 3.62
C ARG A 50 -10.97 -3.15 3.12
N MET A 51 -10.00 -3.63 3.91
CA MET A 51 -8.58 -3.59 3.56
C MET A 51 -8.27 -4.42 2.32
N LYS A 52 -8.90 -5.60 2.14
CA LYS A 52 -8.76 -6.41 0.92
C LYS A 52 -9.23 -5.64 -0.32
N VAL A 53 -10.39 -5.00 -0.27
CA VAL A 53 -10.93 -4.21 -1.39
C VAL A 53 -10.02 -3.03 -1.71
N GLU A 54 -9.59 -2.28 -0.69
CA GLU A 54 -8.71 -1.12 -0.86
C GLU A 54 -7.33 -1.54 -1.40
N SER A 55 -6.76 -2.63 -0.89
CA SER A 55 -5.49 -3.16 -1.37
C SER A 55 -5.56 -3.62 -2.83
N ALA A 56 -6.66 -4.27 -3.23
CA ALA A 56 -6.89 -4.67 -4.62
C ALA A 56 -6.94 -3.45 -5.55
N LYS A 57 -7.71 -2.42 -5.16
CA LYS A 57 -7.80 -1.17 -5.91
C LYS A 57 -6.43 -0.49 -6.06
N ARG A 58 -5.67 -0.41 -4.97
CA ARG A 58 -4.32 0.19 -4.98
C ARG A 58 -3.35 -0.61 -5.86
N MET A 59 -3.44 -1.94 -5.85
CA MET A 59 -2.63 -2.77 -6.75
C MET A 59 -2.98 -2.53 -8.22
N GLU A 60 -4.25 -2.37 -8.55
CA GLU A 60 -4.68 -2.07 -9.93
C GLU A 60 -4.19 -0.69 -10.39
N GLU A 61 -4.29 0.33 -9.54
CA GLU A 61 -3.75 1.66 -9.81
C GLU A 61 -2.23 1.63 -10.04
N LEU A 62 -1.49 0.90 -9.19
CA LEU A 62 -0.03 0.72 -9.35
C LEU A 62 0.33 -0.04 -10.63
N GLN A 63 -0.44 -1.05 -11.03
CA GLN A 63 -0.22 -1.75 -12.29
C GLN A 63 -0.44 -0.83 -13.50
N THR A 64 -1.49 -0.02 -13.45
CA THR A 64 -1.82 0.93 -14.51
C THR A 64 -0.73 2.00 -14.64
N GLN A 65 -0.32 2.60 -13.53
CA GLN A 65 0.76 3.58 -13.52
C GLN A 65 2.10 2.98 -14.01
N ASN A 66 2.41 1.73 -13.66
CA ASN A 66 3.61 1.06 -14.16
C ASN A 66 3.56 0.81 -15.67
N ARG A 67 2.38 0.47 -16.22
CA ARG A 67 2.21 0.32 -17.67
C ARG A 67 2.42 1.65 -18.40
N GLU A 68 1.87 2.74 -17.87
CA GLU A 68 2.06 4.07 -18.43
C GLU A 68 3.52 4.53 -18.37
N ARG A 69 4.19 4.37 -17.22
CA ARG A 69 5.62 4.68 -17.09
C ARG A 69 6.47 3.90 -18.08
N LYS A 70 6.18 2.61 -18.29
CA LYS A 70 6.87 1.80 -19.31
C LYS A 70 6.65 2.35 -20.72
N ARG A 71 5.43 2.76 -21.06
CA ARG A 71 5.15 3.37 -22.37
C ARG A 71 5.92 4.68 -22.57
N ILE A 72 5.93 5.55 -21.57
CA ILE A 72 6.65 6.83 -21.61
C ILE A 72 8.15 6.57 -21.78
N ALA A 73 8.73 5.65 -21.01
CA ALA A 73 10.14 5.30 -21.12
C ALA A 73 10.53 4.77 -22.52
N VAL A 74 9.66 3.98 -23.16
CA VAL A 74 9.89 3.52 -24.54
C VAL A 74 9.89 4.70 -25.52
N ILE A 75 8.90 5.59 -25.43
CA ILE A 75 8.81 6.79 -26.30
C ILE A 75 10.02 7.69 -26.10
N GLU A 76 10.42 7.93 -24.85
CA GLU A 76 11.58 8.76 -24.52
C GLU A 76 12.87 8.14 -25.08
N SER A 77 13.04 6.83 -24.93
CA SER A 77 14.20 6.13 -25.49
C SER A 77 14.25 6.20 -27.03
N ALA A 78 13.10 6.12 -27.69
CA ALA A 78 12.99 6.26 -29.15
C ALA A 78 13.29 7.69 -29.58
N ASN A 79 12.79 8.69 -28.86
CA ASN A 79 13.08 10.10 -29.12
C ASN A 79 14.56 10.41 -28.95
N GLN A 80 15.21 9.93 -27.89
CA GLN A 80 16.65 10.11 -27.70
C GLN A 80 17.46 9.51 -28.84
N LYS A 81 17.10 8.30 -29.30
CA LYS A 81 17.74 7.68 -30.48
C LYS A 81 17.52 8.49 -31.76
N ASN A 82 16.32 9.01 -31.98
CA ASN A 82 16.01 9.86 -33.13
C ASN A 82 16.80 11.17 -33.09
N VAL A 83 16.91 11.81 -31.93
CA VAL A 83 17.73 13.03 -31.76
C VAL A 83 19.20 12.75 -32.09
N GLN A 84 19.75 11.64 -31.60
CA GLN A 84 21.13 11.25 -31.92
C GLN A 84 21.32 10.97 -33.41
N ARG A 85 20.35 10.31 -34.04
CA ARG A 85 20.37 10.04 -35.49
C ARG A 85 20.34 11.34 -36.29
N ILE A 86 19.42 12.25 -36.00
CA ILE A 86 19.30 13.54 -36.68
C ILE A 86 20.58 14.36 -36.51
N LYS A 87 21.18 14.37 -35.31
CA LYS A 87 22.47 15.05 -35.09
C LYS A 87 23.57 14.50 -36.01
N ARG A 88 23.67 13.17 -36.15
CA ARG A 88 24.65 12.55 -37.07
C ARG A 88 24.35 12.92 -38.53
N GLU A 89 23.11 12.75 -38.97
CA GLU A 89 22.71 13.09 -40.35
C GLU A 89 22.96 14.57 -40.67
N THR A 90 22.75 15.46 -39.70
CA THR A 90 23.01 16.91 -39.86
C THR A 90 24.51 17.20 -39.96
N CYS A 91 25.32 16.55 -39.13
CA CYS A 91 26.78 16.65 -39.21
C CYS A 91 27.30 16.12 -40.56
N ASP A 92 26.84 14.94 -40.97
CA ASP A 92 27.23 14.32 -42.25
C ASP A 92 26.84 15.20 -43.45
N PHE A 93 25.65 15.81 -43.41
CA PHE A 93 25.20 16.77 -44.42
C PHE A 93 26.15 17.96 -44.53
N TRP A 94 26.46 18.62 -43.42
CA TRP A 94 27.33 19.81 -43.43
C TRP A 94 28.79 19.46 -43.74
N ALA A 95 29.26 18.28 -43.34
CA ALA A 95 30.58 17.78 -43.73
C ALA A 95 30.66 17.56 -45.26
N ALA A 96 29.63 16.95 -45.85
CA ALA A 96 29.54 16.79 -47.30
C ALA A 96 29.46 18.15 -48.02
N GLU A 97 28.69 19.10 -47.51
CA GLU A 97 28.54 20.42 -48.11
C GLU A 97 29.82 21.26 -48.02
N TYR A 98 30.53 21.19 -46.89
CA TYR A 98 31.85 21.82 -46.74
C TYR A 98 32.90 21.19 -47.67
N SER A 99 32.83 19.87 -47.88
CA SER A 99 33.75 19.16 -48.79
C SER A 99 33.58 19.62 -50.25
N LYS A 100 32.34 19.90 -50.67
CA LYS A 100 32.01 20.43 -52.01
C LYS A 100 32.33 21.91 -52.13
N SER A 101 32.01 22.69 -51.10
CA SER A 101 32.14 24.15 -51.10
C SER A 101 32.74 24.62 -49.77
N ARG A 102 34.05 24.90 -49.81
CA ARG A 102 34.88 25.27 -48.65
C ARG A 102 34.69 26.72 -48.21
N THR A 103 33.44 27.14 -47.99
CA THR A 103 33.13 28.48 -47.48
C THR A 103 33.25 28.53 -45.96
N SER A 104 33.52 29.72 -45.41
CA SER A 104 33.54 29.96 -43.96
C SER A 104 32.19 29.65 -43.31
N TYR A 105 31.09 29.92 -44.02
CA TYR A 105 29.73 29.61 -43.59
C TYR A 105 29.49 28.10 -43.44
N ASN A 106 29.81 27.30 -44.46
CA ASN A 106 29.65 25.85 -44.40
C ASN A 106 30.54 25.22 -43.32
N LYS A 107 31.75 25.78 -43.12
CA LYS A 107 32.62 25.37 -42.02
C LYS A 107 31.98 25.63 -40.65
N ALA A 108 31.44 26.83 -40.43
CA ALA A 108 30.79 27.18 -39.17
C ALA A 108 29.56 26.29 -38.89
N MET A 109 28.78 25.97 -39.93
CA MET A 109 27.63 25.08 -39.80
C MET A 109 28.02 23.63 -39.51
N MET A 110 29.09 23.13 -40.15
CA MET A 110 29.67 21.82 -39.84
C MET A 110 30.19 21.77 -38.40
N ASP A 111 30.99 22.75 -37.99
CA ASP A 111 31.57 22.81 -36.65
C ASP A 111 30.46 22.88 -35.57
N SER A 112 29.35 23.57 -35.85
CA SER A 112 28.16 23.64 -34.99
C SER A 112 27.39 22.31 -34.94
N ALA A 113 27.14 21.69 -36.09
CA ALA A 113 26.37 20.45 -36.19
C ALA A 113 27.12 19.22 -35.66
N CYS A 114 28.45 19.19 -35.85
CA CYS A 114 29.33 18.12 -35.39
C CYS A 114 29.91 18.39 -33.99
N GLY A 115 29.72 19.62 -33.46
CA GLY A 115 30.12 20.01 -32.12
C GLY A 115 29.36 19.23 -31.04
N ARG A 116 30.08 18.86 -29.97
CA ARG A 116 29.52 18.11 -28.83
C ARG A 116 28.53 18.94 -28.03
#